data_AF-B2IU99-F1
#
_entry.id   AF-B2IU99-F1
#
_cell.length_a   1.000
_cell.length_b   1.000
_cell.length_c   1.000
_cell.angle_alpha   90.00
_cell.angle_beta   90.00
_cell.angle_gamma   90.00
#
_symmetry.space_group_name_H-M   'P 1'
#
loop_
_entity.id
_entity.type
_entity.pdbx_description
1 polymer ?
#
loop_
_entity_poly.entity_id
_entity_poly.type
_entity_poly.pdbx_seq_one_letter_code
_entity_poly.pdbx_strand_id
1 'polypeptide(L)' 'MRTVVLASSFKRAFKRLVRRQPELQERIEERLALLTADPFDPLLQTHKLKGKLSGA' A
#
# COMPACT_ATOMS: atom_id res chain seq x y z
N MET A 1 -11.13 -5.58 9.96
CA MET A 1 -11.12 -4.78 8.71
C MET A 1 -10.88 -3.33 9.06
N ARG A 2 -9.82 -2.73 8.52
CA ARG A 2 -9.46 -1.32 8.74
C ARG A 2 -9.72 -0.52 7.48
N THR A 3 -10.08 0.76 7.63
CA THR A 3 -10.28 1.65 6.47
C THR A 3 -8.95 2.22 6.02
N VAL A 4 -8.57 1.97 4.76
CA VAL A 4 -7.37 2.55 4.14
C VAL A 4 -7.77 3.81 3.37
N VAL A 5 -7.13 4.94 3.68
CA VAL A 5 -7.38 6.22 2.98
C VAL A 5 -6.30 6.44 1.92
N LEU A 6 -6.70 6.48 0.65
CA LEU A 6 -5.79 6.70 -0.47
C LEU A 6 -5.59 8.20 -0.73
N ALA A 7 -4.42 8.72 -0.35
CA ALA A 7 -4.02 10.09 -0.62
C ALA A 7 -3.95 10.38 -2.13
N SER A 8 -4.16 11.64 -2.52
CA SER A 8 -4.09 12.05 -3.93
C SER A 8 -2.72 11.80 -4.57
N SER A 9 -1.64 11.91 -3.78
CA SER A 9 -0.28 11.56 -4.17
C SER A 9 -0.16 10.07 -4.52
N PHE A 10 -0.72 9.19 -3.69
CA PHE A 10 -0.75 7.74 -3.93
C PHE A 10 -1.49 7.42 -5.23
N LYS A 11 -2.71 7.96 -5.43
CA LYS A 11 -3.51 7.70 -6.64
C LYS A 11 -2.76 8.09 -7.92
N ARG A 12 -2.08 9.24 -7.91
CA ARG A 12 -1.26 9.70 -9.05
C ARG A 12 -0.06 8.79 -9.31
N ALA A 13 0.65 8.38 -8.27
CA ALA A 13 1.79 7.48 -8.36
C ALA A 13 1.37 6.10 -8.88
N PHE A 14 0.30 5.54 -8.32
CA PHE A 14 -0.27 4.25 -8.73
C PHE A 14 -0.64 4.25 -10.21
N LYS A 15 -1.40 5.26 -10.68
CA LYS A 15 -1.77 5.38 -12.10
C LYS A 15 -0.56 5.42 -13.03
N ARG A 16 0.50 6.15 -12.64
CA ARG A 16 1.74 6.25 -13.43
C ARG A 16 2.48 4.91 -13.48
N LEU A 17 2.51 4.19 -12.36
CA LEU A 17 3.19 2.90 -12.24
C LEU A 17 2.50 1.83 -13.09
N VAL A 18 1.19 1.66 -12.92
CA VAL A 18 0.40 0.66 -13.66
C VAL A 18 0.43 0.91 -15.16
N ARG A 19 0.46 2.18 -15.60
CA ARG A 19 0.62 2.49 -17.04
C ARG A 19 1.94 1.97 -17.64
N ARG A 20 3.00 1.86 -16.83
CA ARG A 20 4.31 1.38 -17.26
C ARG A 20 4.49 -0.12 -17.03
N GLN A 21 3.86 -0.66 -15.98
CA GLN A 21 3.96 -2.05 -15.54
C GLN A 21 2.57 -2.53 -15.10
N PRO A 22 1.70 -2.90 -16.06
CA PRO A 22 0.32 -3.33 -15.77
C PRO A 22 0.24 -4.51 -14.79
N GLU A 23 1.24 -5.40 -14.82
CA GLU A 23 1.36 -6.57 -13.93
C GLU A 23 1.47 -6.20 -12.44
N LEU A 24 1.83 -4.95 -12.12
CA LEU A 24 1.88 -4.49 -10.73
C LEU A 24 0.51 -4.10 -10.17
N GLN A 25 -0.51 -3.94 -11.02
CA GLN A 25 -1.85 -3.55 -10.56
C GLN A 25 -2.41 -4.57 -9.57
N GLU A 26 -2.52 -5.82 -10.01
CA GLU A 26 -3.08 -6.92 -9.22
C GLU A 26 -2.28 -7.12 -7.93
N ARG A 27 -0.95 -7.13 -8.02
CA ARG A 27 -0.07 -7.27 -6.84
C ARG A 27 -0.30 -6.16 -5.80
N ILE A 28 -0.52 -4.92 -6.23
CA ILE A 28 -0.78 -3.80 -5.32
C ILE A 28 -2.18 -3.93 -4.70
N GLU A 29 -3.18 -4.29 -5.50
CA GLU A 29 -4.56 -4.50 -5.02
C GLU A 29 -4.63 -5.63 -3.98
N GLU A 30 -3.94 -6.75 -4.22
CA GLU A 30 -3.80 -7.85 -3.26
C GLU A 30 -3.15 -7.39 -1.95
N ARG A 31 -2.07 -6.60 -2.02
CA ARG A 31 -1.42 -6.09 -0.80
C ARG A 31 -2.29 -5.08 -0.06
N LEU A 32 -3.09 -4.27 -0.76
CA LEU A 32 -4.07 -3.38 -0.12
C LEU A 32 -5.19 -4.17 0.56
N ALA A 33 -5.65 -5.28 -0.03
CA ALA A 33 -6.63 -6.17 0.58
C ALA A 33 -6.08 -6.81 1.85
N LEU A 34 -4.84 -7.35 1.81
CA LEU A 34 -4.15 -7.87 2.99
C LEU A 34 -3.98 -6.81 4.07
N LEU A 35 -3.51 -5.60 3.70
CA LEU A 35 -3.37 -4.47 4.64
C LEU A 35 -4.70 -4.10 5.31
N THR A 36 -5.81 -4.18 4.59
CA THR A 36 -7.17 -3.90 5.10
C THR A 36 -7.64 -4.99 6.07
N ALA A 37 -7.27 -6.24 5.80
CA ALA A 37 -7.59 -7.39 6.64
C ALA A 37 -6.74 -7.40 7.93
N ASP A 38 -5.42 -7.39 7.79
CA ASP A 38 -4.44 -7.36 8.88
C ASP A 38 -3.14 -6.62 8.45
N PRO A 39 -2.87 -5.42 8.99
CA PRO A 39 -1.64 -4.69 8.70
C PRO A 39 -0.35 -5.32 9.23
N PHE A 40 -0.45 -6.28 10.14
CA PHE A 40 0.69 -6.99 10.71
C PHE A 40 0.88 -8.39 10.11
N ASP A 41 0.16 -8.69 9.02
CA ASP A 41 0.33 -9.94 8.29
C ASP A 41 1.80 -10.12 7.85
N PRO A 42 2.46 -11.25 8.17
CA PRO A 42 3.86 -11.50 7.82
C PRO A 42 4.14 -11.40 6.31
N LEU A 43 3.15 -11.68 5.44
CA LEU A 43 3.28 -11.56 4.01
C LEU A 43 3.53 -10.11 3.57
N LEU A 44 3.02 -9.13 4.31
CA LEU A 44 3.22 -7.70 4.02
C LEU A 44 4.66 -7.25 4.29
N GLN A 45 5.42 -7.99 5.10
CA GLN A 45 6.81 -7.67 5.46
C GLN A 45 6.96 -6.20 5.92
N THR A 46 6.04 -5.74 6.76
CA THR A 46 6.00 -4.35 7.19
C THR A 46 7.17 -4.04 8.14
N HIS A 47 7.70 -2.83 8.04
CA HIS A 47 8.71 -2.32 8.95
C HIS A 47 8.23 -1.04 9.60
N LYS A 48 8.47 -0.90 10.91
CA LYS A 48 8.12 0.31 11.65
C LYS A 48 8.93 1.49 11.11
N LEU A 49 8.21 2.48 10.59
CA LEU A 49 8.79 3.75 10.16
C LEU A 49 9.34 4.52 11.37
N LYS A 50 10.40 5.31 11.15
CA LYS A 50 11.10 6.10 12.19
C LYS A 50 11.23 7.57 11.77
N GLY A 51 11.62 8.43 12.71
CA GLY A 51 11.87 9.85 12.48
C GLY A 51 10.60 10.63 12.13
N LYS A 52 10.65 11.48 11.10
CA LYS A 52 9.49 12.28 10.62
C LYS A 52 8.31 11.44 10.14
N LEU A 53 8.51 10.14 9.92
CA LEU A 53 7.48 9.19 9.49
C LEU A 53 7.03 8.25 10.63
N SER A 54 7.50 8.48 11.86
CA SER A 54 7.08 7.68 13.02
C SER A 54 5.60 7.91 13.32
N GLY A 55 4.84 6.83 13.49
CA GLY A 55 3.42 6.90 13.86
C GLY A 55 2.47 7.19 12.70
N ALA A 56 2.97 7.21 11.45
CA ALA A 56 2.14 6.98 10.29
C ALA A 56 1.59 5.55 10.28
#